data_AF-A0A534KTI0-F1
#
_entry.id   AF-A0A534KTI0-F1
#
_cell.length_a   1.000
_cell.length_b   1.000
_cell.length_c   1.000
_cell.angle_alpha   90.00
_cell.angle_beta   90.00
_cell.angle_gamma   90.00
#
_symmetry.space_group_name_H-M   'P 1'
#
loop_
_entity.id
_entity.type
_entity.pdbx_description
1 polymer ?
#
loop_
_entity_poly.entity_id
_entity_poly.type
_entity_poly.pdbx_seq_one_letter_code
_entity_poly.pdbx_strand_id
1 'polypeptide(L)'
;MVADIEIAQAAKMRPIIDVAADLGLGKDDLVLKSESIAKVRLAAVDRARKARQGKFVLVTGTTPTRYGEGKTLTTVGLGQALNRLGTKGLIAVREPSLGPVFGTKGGATGGG
;
A
#
# COMPACT_ATOMS: atom_id res chain seq x y z
N MET A 1 -11.57 21.25 -2.70
CA MET A 1 -11.08 19.87 -2.49
C MET A 1 -9.90 19.99 -1.54
N VAL A 2 -9.85 19.17 -0.49
CA VAL A 2 -8.76 19.19 0.50
C VAL A 2 -7.50 18.64 -0.16
N ALA A 3 -6.31 19.15 0.18
CA ALA A 3 -5.07 18.68 -0.44
C ALA A 3 -4.68 17.30 0.12
N ASP A 4 -4.10 16.42 -0.72
CA ASP A 4 -3.69 15.06 -0.33
C ASP A 4 -2.89 15.00 0.98
N ILE A 5 -1.99 15.98 1.19
CA ILE A 5 -1.16 16.05 2.40
C ILE A 5 -1.99 16.33 3.67
N GLU A 6 -3.03 17.16 3.57
CA GLU A 6 -3.92 17.49 4.69
C GLU A 6 -4.76 16.26 5.04
N ILE A 7 -5.22 15.51 4.03
CA ILE A 7 -5.95 14.25 4.20
C ILE A 7 -5.06 13.20 4.88
N ALA A 8 -3.82 13.07 4.43
CA ALA A 8 -2.85 12.15 5.03
C ALA A 8 -2.52 12.51 6.49
N GLN A 9 -2.35 13.80 6.81
CA GLN A 9 -2.07 14.26 8.17
C GLN A 9 -3.26 14.09 9.13
N ALA A 10 -4.49 14.19 8.62
CA ALA A 10 -5.70 13.99 9.40
C ALA A 10 -6.03 12.50 9.66
N ALA A 11 -5.40 11.58 8.93
CA ALA A 11 -5.70 10.16 9.01
C ALA A 11 -5.24 9.54 10.33
N LYS A 12 -6.14 8.83 11.02
CA LYS A 12 -5.82 8.02 12.19
C LYS A 12 -5.28 6.67 11.76
N MET A 13 -3.96 6.54 11.70
CA MET A 13 -3.32 5.27 11.33
C MET A 13 -3.45 4.23 12.45
N ARG A 14 -3.69 2.98 12.05
CA ARG A 14 -3.56 1.83 12.93
C ARG A 14 -2.08 1.47 13.12
N PRO A 15 -1.68 0.94 14.29
CA PRO A 15 -0.37 0.33 14.45
C PRO A 15 -0.11 -0.74 13.39
N ILE A 16 1.09 -0.77 12.81
CA ILE A 16 1.48 -1.71 11.75
C ILE A 16 1.41 -3.16 12.22
N ILE A 17 1.58 -3.40 13.52
CA ILE A 17 1.42 -4.72 14.13
C ILE A 17 -0.01 -5.25 14.00
N ASP A 18 -1.02 -4.38 14.12
CA ASP A 18 -2.43 -4.76 14.02
C ASP A 18 -2.79 -5.03 12.57
N VAL A 19 -2.26 -4.22 11.64
CA VAL A 19 -2.43 -4.43 10.20
C VAL A 19 -1.77 -5.75 9.75
N ALA A 20 -0.59 -6.07 10.29
CA ALA A 20 0.09 -7.33 10.01
C ALA A 20 -0.65 -8.54 10.60
N ALA A 21 -1.26 -8.39 11.78
CA ALA A 21 -2.07 -9.43 12.40
C ALA A 21 -3.30 -9.81 11.55
N ASP A 22 -3.93 -8.85 10.86
CA ASP A 22 -5.05 -9.11 9.93
C ASP A 22 -4.66 -10.07 8.78
N LEU A 23 -3.36 -10.11 8.46
CA LEU A 23 -2.72 -10.96 7.44
C LEU A 23 -2.15 -12.26 8.01
N GLY A 24 -2.27 -12.48 9.33
CA GLY A 24 -1.72 -13.66 10.01
C GLY A 24 -0.21 -13.59 10.27
N LEU A 25 0.39 -12.39 10.25
CA LEU A 25 1.79 -12.19 10.60
C LEU A 25 1.91 -11.82 12.09
N GLY A 26 2.81 -12.49 12.81
CA GLY A 26 3.10 -12.20 14.20
C GLY A 26 4.15 -11.09 14.38
N LYS A 27 4.34 -10.60 15.61
CA LYS A 27 5.36 -9.61 15.94
C LYS A 27 6.78 -10.07 15.55
N ASP A 28 7.06 -11.35 15.75
CA ASP A 28 8.38 -11.93 15.45
C ASP A 28 8.66 -12.03 13.95
N ASP A 29 7.63 -11.95 13.11
CA ASP A 29 7.76 -11.90 11.65
C ASP A 29 8.16 -10.53 11.13
N LEU A 30 8.21 -9.53 12.01
CA LEU A 30 8.44 -8.14 11.66
C LEU A 30 9.78 -7.63 12.17
N VAL A 31 10.35 -6.72 11.38
CA VAL A 31 11.40 -5.80 11.82
C VAL A 31 10.79 -4.41 11.82
N LEU A 32 10.36 -3.95 12.99
CA LEU A 32 9.72 -2.65 13.15
C LEU A 32 10.70 -1.52 12.83
N LYS A 33 10.21 -0.52 12.09
CA LYS A 33 10.92 0.74 11.79
C LYS A 33 10.27 1.93 12.47
N SER A 34 8.94 1.90 12.58
CA SER A 34 8.13 2.83 13.34
C SER A 34 6.82 2.14 13.76
N GLU A 35 5.91 2.87 14.40
CA GLU A 35 4.57 2.39 14.70
C GLU A 35 3.75 2.05 13.45
N SER A 36 4.09 2.61 12.29
CA SER A 36 3.33 2.47 11.03
C SER A 36 4.10 1.76 9.92
N ILE A 37 5.39 1.47 10.11
CA ILE A 37 6.25 0.88 9.08
C ILE A 37 7.04 -0.28 9.67
N ALA A 38 7.05 -1.40 8.96
CA ALA A 38 7.84 -2.57 9.28
C ALA A 38 8.35 -3.27 8.01
N LYS A 39 9.46 -3.98 8.12
CA LYS A 39 9.86 -4.98 7.12
C LYS A 39 9.36 -6.36 7.54
N VAL A 40 8.96 -7.18 6.58
CA VAL A 40 8.63 -8.59 6.81
C VAL A 40 9.91 -9.43 6.72
N ARG A 41 10.16 -10.31 7.69
CA ARG A 41 11.30 -11.23 7.68
C ARG A 41 11.14 -12.27 6.59
N LEU A 42 12.25 -12.64 5.95
CA LEU A 42 12.24 -13.65 4.88
C LEU A 42 11.68 -15.00 5.34
N ALA A 43 11.97 -15.42 6.58
CA ALA A 43 11.41 -16.65 7.14
C ALA A 43 9.87 -16.69 7.11
N ALA A 44 9.19 -15.55 7.31
CA ALA A 44 7.74 -15.46 7.20
C ALA A 44 7.27 -15.57 5.74
N VAL A 45 8.00 -14.94 4.81
CA VAL A 45 7.74 -15.04 3.36
C VAL A 45 7.88 -16.49 2.89
N ASP A 46 8.92 -17.20 3.33
CA ASP A 46 9.18 -18.58 2.94
C ASP A 46 8.11 -19.55 3.46
N ARG A 47 7.55 -19.28 4.65
CA ARG A 47 6.36 -20.01 5.14
C ARG A 47 5.14 -19.72 4.28
N ALA A 48 4.88 -18.45 3.95
CA ALA A 48 3.74 -18.04 3.14
C ALA A 48 3.77 -18.62 1.71
N ARG A 49 4.96 -18.83 1.12
CA ARG A 49 5.12 -19.47 -0.20
C ARG A 49 4.60 -20.90 -0.26
N LYS A 50 4.54 -21.59 0.88
CA LYS A 50 4.02 -22.97 0.97
C LYS A 50 2.49 -23.01 1.10
N ALA A 51 1.85 -21.88 1.38
CA ALA A 51 0.40 -21.78 1.51
C ALA A 51 -0.28 -21.63 0.14
N ARG A 52 -1.59 -21.88 0.11
CA ARG A 52 -2.42 -21.67 -1.09
C ARG A 52 -2.35 -20.20 -1.52
N GLN A 53 -1.99 -19.96 -2.77
CA GLN A 53 -1.89 -18.61 -3.33
C GLN A 53 -3.27 -18.00 -3.57
N GLY A 54 -3.37 -16.69 -3.31
CA GLY A 54 -4.56 -15.89 -3.61
C GLY A 54 -4.71 -15.58 -5.09
N LYS A 55 -5.67 -14.70 -5.42
CA LYS A 55 -5.80 -14.16 -6.77
C LYS A 55 -4.83 -12.99 -6.97
N PHE A 56 -4.20 -12.92 -8.13
CA PHE A 56 -3.35 -11.82 -8.53
C PHE A 56 -4.11 -10.93 -9.52
N VAL A 57 -4.25 -9.65 -9.19
CA VAL A 57 -4.92 -8.65 -10.04
C VAL A 57 -3.91 -7.60 -10.45
N LEU A 58 -3.70 -7.47 -11.76
CA LEU A 58 -2.82 -6.45 -12.33
C LEU A 58 -3.63 -5.21 -12.69
N VAL A 59 -3.27 -4.07 -12.11
CA VAL A 59 -3.81 -2.76 -12.51
C VAL A 59 -2.84 -2.14 -13.51
N THR A 60 -3.36 -1.81 -14.70
CA THR A 60 -2.62 -1.11 -15.76
C THR A 60 -3.42 0.12 -16.22
N GLY A 61 -2.84 0.93 -17.09
CA GLY A 61 -3.53 2.04 -17.73
C GLY A 61 -3.08 2.23 -19.17
N THR A 62 -3.77 3.12 -19.86
CA THR A 62 -3.41 3.53 -21.22
C THR A 62 -2.08 4.28 -21.25
N THR A 63 -1.60 4.56 -22.45
CA THR A 63 -0.45 5.45 -22.67
C THR A 63 -0.61 6.74 -21.88
N PRO A 64 0.40 7.16 -21.08
CA PRO A 64 0.29 8.35 -20.25
C PRO A 64 0.01 9.62 -21.05
N THR A 65 -0.80 10.49 -20.46
CA THR A 65 -1.18 11.80 -20.97
C THR A 65 -0.88 12.87 -19.93
N ARG A 66 -0.94 14.15 -20.33
CA ARG A 66 -0.74 15.28 -19.39
C ARG A 66 -1.82 15.37 -18.29
N TYR A 67 -2.96 14.74 -18.48
CA TYR A 67 -4.07 14.78 -17.53
C TYR A 67 -3.94 13.76 -16.40
N GLY A 68 -3.06 12.75 -16.58
CA GLY A 68 -2.89 11.66 -15.63
C GLY A 68 -4.02 10.63 -15.66
N GLU A 69 -3.69 9.36 -15.42
CA GLU A 69 -4.64 8.25 -15.57
C GLU A 69 -5.11 7.66 -14.23
N GLY A 70 -4.60 8.14 -13.10
CA GLY A 70 -5.03 7.68 -11.78
C GLY A 70 -4.72 6.20 -11.46
N LYS A 71 -3.76 5.57 -12.15
CA LYS A 71 -3.43 4.13 -11.98
C LYS A 71 -3.25 3.72 -10.51
N THR A 72 -2.41 4.45 -9.76
CA THR A 72 -2.15 4.15 -8.34
C THR A 72 -3.37 4.43 -7.46
N LEU A 73 -4.14 5.48 -7.76
CA LEU A 73 -5.39 5.80 -7.07
C LEU A 73 -6.39 4.64 -7.22
N THR A 74 -6.54 4.11 -8.44
CA THR A 74 -7.37 2.93 -8.70
C THR A 74 -6.85 1.68 -7.98
N THR A 75 -5.53 1.46 -7.93
CA THR A 75 -4.95 0.32 -7.19
C THR A 75 -5.31 0.39 -5.70
N VAL A 76 -5.13 1.55 -5.06
CA VAL A 76 -5.44 1.75 -3.64
C VAL A 76 -6.95 1.59 -3.39
N GLY A 77 -7.78 2.26 -4.20
CA GLY A 77 -9.24 2.22 -4.06
C GLY A 77 -9.83 0.83 -4.29
N LEU A 78 -9.30 0.06 -5.25
CA LEU A 78 -9.71 -1.32 -5.49
C LEU A 78 -9.42 -2.21 -4.26
N GLY A 79 -8.23 -2.07 -3.67
CA GLY A 79 -7.88 -2.79 -2.45
C GLY A 79 -8.82 -2.47 -1.28
N GLN A 80 -9.14 -1.18 -1.09
CA GLN A 80 -10.09 -0.74 -0.08
C GLN A 80 -11.50 -1.29 -0.34
N ALA A 81 -11.99 -1.23 -1.58
CA ALA A 81 -13.30 -1.73 -1.97
C ALA A 81 -13.44 -3.24 -1.73
N LEU A 82 -12.43 -4.04 -2.09
CA LEU A 82 -12.42 -5.48 -1.84
C LEU A 82 -12.57 -5.79 -0.34
N ASN A 83 -11.80 -5.11 0.52
CA ASN A 83 -11.90 -5.30 1.97
C ASN A 83 -13.27 -4.88 2.51
N ARG A 84 -13.86 -3.78 2.00
CA ARG A 84 -15.22 -3.35 2.35
C ARG A 84 -16.29 -4.39 1.95
N LEU A 85 -16.06 -5.15 0.89
CA LEU A 85 -16.92 -6.23 0.42
C LEU A 85 -16.63 -7.59 1.11
N GLY A 86 -15.77 -7.61 2.13
CA GLY A 86 -15.43 -8.84 2.87
C GLY A 86 -14.39 -9.73 2.19
N THR A 87 -13.79 -9.28 1.08
CA THR A 87 -12.69 -9.99 0.42
C THR A 87 -11.36 -9.42 0.90
N LYS A 88 -10.56 -10.24 1.61
CA LYS A 88 -9.23 -9.82 2.10
C LYS A 88 -8.33 -9.44 0.91
N GLY A 89 -8.02 -8.15 0.79
CA GLY A 89 -7.22 -7.58 -0.29
C GLY A 89 -5.98 -6.86 0.24
N LEU A 90 -4.85 -7.02 -0.44
CA LEU A 90 -3.61 -6.29 -0.17
C LEU A 90 -3.08 -5.70 -1.48
N ILE A 91 -2.54 -4.49 -1.40
CA ILE A 91 -1.95 -3.80 -2.56
C ILE A 91 -0.43 -3.88 -2.49
N ALA A 92 0.21 -3.96 -3.66
CA ALA A 92 1.65 -3.85 -3.80
C ALA A 92 1.95 -2.68 -4.75
N VAL A 93 2.78 -1.74 -4.29
CA VAL A 93 3.15 -0.53 -5.02
C VAL A 93 4.67 -0.34 -4.98
N ARG A 94 5.19 0.49 -5.87
CA ARG A 94 6.62 0.81 -5.93
C ARG A 94 6.94 1.96 -4.98
N GLU A 95 8.10 1.89 -4.34
CA GLU A 95 8.69 3.03 -3.66
C GLU A 95 9.12 4.07 -4.71
N PRO A 96 8.72 5.36 -4.58
CA PRO A 96 9.13 6.40 -5.50
C PRO A 96 10.61 6.77 -5.33
N SER A 97 11.25 7.23 -6.41
CA SER A 97 12.57 7.85 -6.29
C SER A 97 12.49 9.15 -5.51
N LEU A 98 13.49 9.41 -4.67
CA LEU A 98 13.58 10.65 -3.88
C LEU A 98 13.94 11.88 -4.75
N GLY A 99 14.70 11.69 -5.84
CA GLY A 99 15.20 12.78 -6.68
C GLY A 99 14.12 13.76 -7.18
N PRO A 100 13.02 13.28 -7.78
CA PRO A 100 11.94 14.13 -8.25
C PRO A 100 11.34 15.04 -7.18
N VAL A 101 11.29 14.60 -5.90
CA VAL A 101 10.69 15.38 -4.79
C VAL A 101 11.34 16.76 -4.65
N PHE A 102 12.62 16.89 -4.98
CA PHE A 102 13.38 18.14 -4.88
C PHE A 102 13.28 19.03 -6.13
N GLY A 103 12.69 18.55 -7.23
CA GLY A 103 12.54 19.31 -8.48
C GLY A 103 11.08 19.54 -8.86
N THR A 104 10.33 18.46 -9.04
CA THR A 104 8.88 18.46 -9.28
C THR A 104 8.19 17.90 -8.04
N LYS A 105 7.51 18.77 -7.29
CA LYS A 105 6.80 18.48 -6.02
C LYS A 105 6.36 17.02 -5.89
N GLY A 106 6.79 16.37 -4.80
CA GLY A 106 6.35 15.00 -4.47
C GLY A 106 4.82 14.89 -4.36
N GLY A 107 4.28 13.75 -4.77
CA GLY A 107 2.84 13.44 -4.72
C GLY A 107 2.51 12.29 -3.77
N ALA A 108 1.24 12.12 -3.47
CA ALA A 108 0.76 10.97 -2.70
C ALA A 108 0.97 9.64 -3.45
N THR A 109 1.04 8.54 -2.70
CA THR A 109 0.97 7.20 -3.29
C THR A 109 -0.49 6.85 -3.56
N GLY A 110 -1.04 7.38 -4.66
CA GLY A 110 -2.48 7.43 -4.92
C GLY A 110 -2.93 8.88 -5.12
N GLY A 111 -4.05 9.26 -4.50
CA GLY A 111 -4.53 10.64 -4.44
C GLY A 111 -5.95 10.73 -3.89
N GLY A 112 -6.35 11.92 -3.45
CA GLY A 112 -7.66 12.21 -2.88
C GLY A 112 -7.77 12.01 -1.38
#